data_AF-A0A8K0HY02-F1
#
_entry.id   AF-A0A8K0HY02-F1
#
_cell.length_a   1.000
_cell.length_b   1.000
_cell.length_c   1.000
_cell.angle_alpha   90.00
_cell.angle_beta   90.00
_cell.angle_gamma   90.00
#
_symmetry.space_group_name_H-M   'P 1'
#
loop_
_entity.id
_entity.type
_entity.pdbx_description
1 polymer ?
#
loop_
_entity_poly.entity_id
_entity_poly.type
_entity_poly.pdbx_seq_one_letter_code
_entity_poly.pdbx_strand_id
1 'polypeptide(L)'
;MKVHPLDEIVGTSYAGLLRLAHDVIVLSEGLVSFNRVKKMVKEEATRTKFELLVAQEKVGALEGLVAIECRAIGVLFQKMAKLEKALELDEEAVKAIKDKLQFIKAKVEEKKMKAIAEAKLRGMEEFKASEEFRNEICRGFLGGLRMILAAITELDEKSGSSKSAISEHIEAAHGEHLPPSHESLLAAHLTRMTEAGELVFVDNCYVRAGPDAPPPPKRGRGRPPKPKLSLSPDGPRRPRGRPPKPRDPTAPVKVARPRGRPPKKPRAAAAATADGPKRPRGRPPKIDYAKIAGVDILIMVFNLLMIIAFFGEN
;
A
#
# COMPACT_ATOMS: atom_id res chain seq x y z
N MET A 1 33.01 44.99 141.08
CA MET A 1 32.90 46.26 140.33
C MET A 1 31.63 46.20 139.49
N LYS A 2 30.68 47.12 139.74
CA LYS A 2 29.46 47.30 138.94
C LYS A 2 29.84 48.06 137.67
N VAL A 3 29.47 47.55 136.50
CA VAL A 3 29.41 48.33 135.23
C VAL A 3 28.05 48.04 134.59
N HIS A 4 27.48 49.08 133.98
CA HIS A 4 26.07 49.39 133.80
C HIS A 4 25.38 48.71 132.59
N PRO A 5 24.04 48.59 132.58
CA PRO A 5 23.25 48.01 131.49
C PRO A 5 22.79 49.09 130.48
N LEU A 6 23.73 49.81 129.85
CA LEU A 6 23.40 50.82 128.83
C LEU A 6 23.98 50.55 127.44
N ASP A 7 24.87 49.56 127.30
CA ASP A 7 25.53 49.27 126.01
C ASP A 7 24.71 48.34 125.08
N GLU A 8 23.61 47.75 125.56
CA GLU A 8 22.82 46.78 124.78
C GLU A 8 21.70 47.42 123.92
N ILE A 9 21.32 48.68 124.21
CA ILE A 9 20.23 49.37 123.50
C ILE A 9 20.77 50.16 122.29
N VAL A 10 22.03 50.61 122.32
CA VAL A 10 22.64 51.37 121.21
C VAL A 10 23.11 50.45 120.07
N GLY A 11 23.59 49.23 120.41
CA GLY A 11 24.08 48.25 119.42
C GLY A 11 23.00 47.69 118.50
N THR A 12 21.77 47.49 119.01
CA THR A 12 20.64 46.96 118.22
C THR A 12 20.06 48.01 117.26
N SER A 13 20.06 49.29 117.65
CA SER A 13 19.62 50.39 116.80
C SER A 13 20.58 50.65 115.62
N TYR A 14 21.89 50.53 115.82
CA TYR A 14 22.88 50.75 114.76
C TYR A 14 22.93 49.59 113.77
N ALA A 15 22.79 48.35 114.24
CA ALA A 15 22.72 47.16 113.39
C ALA A 15 21.49 47.18 112.47
N GLY A 16 20.34 47.67 112.96
CA GLY A 16 19.13 47.83 112.15
C GLY A 16 19.29 48.87 111.03
N LEU A 17 19.93 50.00 111.31
CA LEU A 17 20.23 51.05 110.32
C LEU A 17 21.21 50.58 109.24
N LEU A 18 22.25 49.82 109.62
CA LEU A 18 23.19 49.25 108.66
C LEU A 18 22.54 48.22 107.73
N ARG A 19 21.59 47.42 108.26
CA ARG A 19 20.83 46.45 107.47
C ARG A 19 19.91 47.14 106.47
N LEU A 20 19.20 48.18 106.90
CA LEU A 20 18.38 49.01 106.00
C LEU A 20 19.23 49.75 104.95
N ALA A 21 20.40 50.26 105.31
CA ALA A 21 21.31 50.90 104.37
C ALA A 21 21.82 49.91 103.30
N HIS A 22 22.17 48.69 103.71
CA HIS A 22 22.56 47.62 102.79
C HIS A 22 21.41 47.22 101.86
N ASP A 23 20.19 47.07 102.40
CA ASP A 23 19.01 46.73 101.60
C ASP A 23 18.67 47.84 100.58
N VAL A 24 18.82 49.12 100.95
CA VAL A 24 18.64 50.26 100.02
C VAL A 24 19.70 50.26 98.92
N ILE A 25 20.96 49.95 99.24
CA ILE A 25 22.04 49.84 98.24
C ILE A 25 21.73 48.69 97.26
N VAL A 26 21.38 47.50 97.77
CA VAL A 26 21.03 46.33 96.93
C VAL A 26 19.82 46.64 96.03
N LEU A 27 18.80 47.34 96.54
CA LEU A 27 17.65 47.76 95.75
C LEU A 27 18.04 48.80 94.68
N SER A 28 18.95 49.73 94.99
CA SER A 28 19.43 50.72 94.03
C SER A 28 20.24 50.09 92.89
N GLU A 29 21.08 49.10 93.19
CA GLU A 29 21.82 48.31 92.21
C GLU A 29 20.88 47.44 91.35
N GLY A 30 19.83 46.89 91.97
CA GLY A 30 18.74 46.18 91.28
C GLY A 30 18.01 47.09 90.29
N LEU A 31 17.72 48.34 90.66
CA LEU A 31 17.04 49.31 89.79
C LEU A 31 17.92 49.76 88.61
N VAL A 32 19.22 49.96 88.84
CA VAL A 32 20.20 50.24 87.77
C VAL A 32 20.29 49.06 86.79
N SER A 33 20.33 47.84 87.31
CA SER A 33 20.33 46.61 86.51
C SER A 33 19.05 46.45 85.71
N PHE A 34 17.88 46.72 86.31
CA PHE A 34 16.59 46.70 85.63
C PHE A 34 16.50 47.73 84.49
N ASN A 35 16.99 48.95 84.72
CA ASN A 35 17.05 49.98 83.67
C ASN A 35 18.00 49.60 82.52
N ARG A 36 19.10 48.90 82.82
CA ARG A 36 20.02 48.35 81.81
C ARG A 36 19.35 47.27 80.97
N VAL A 37 18.65 46.33 81.60
CA VAL A 37 17.88 45.28 80.91
C VAL A 37 16.78 45.90 80.05
N LYS A 38 16.05 46.90 80.56
CA LYS A 38 15.02 47.62 79.81
C LYS A 38 15.58 48.33 78.57
N LYS A 39 16.79 48.89 78.67
CA LYS A 39 17.50 49.50 77.54
C LYS A 39 17.89 48.45 76.50
N MET A 40 18.47 47.33 76.93
CA MET A 40 18.83 46.21 76.04
C MET A 40 17.60 45.66 75.30
N VAL A 41 16.50 45.40 76.02
CA VAL A 41 15.26 44.90 75.42
C VAL A 41 14.69 45.89 74.40
N LYS A 42 14.77 47.21 74.68
CA LYS A 42 14.34 48.24 73.73
C LYS A 42 15.23 48.29 72.49
N GLU A 43 16.54 48.15 72.65
CA GLU A 43 17.49 48.09 71.53
C GLU A 43 17.29 46.83 70.68
N GLU A 44 17.10 45.67 71.30
CA GLU A 44 16.76 44.42 70.59
C GLU A 44 15.43 44.53 69.85
N ALA A 45 14.39 45.09 70.48
CA ALA A 45 13.10 45.33 69.82
C ALA A 45 13.21 46.27 68.61
N THR A 46 14.14 47.23 68.63
CA THR A 46 14.39 48.09 67.45
C THR A 46 15.17 47.37 66.36
N ARG A 47 16.11 46.48 66.72
CA ARG A 47 16.86 45.65 65.77
C ARG A 47 15.92 44.67 65.05
N THR A 48 15.08 43.96 65.80
CA THR A 48 14.10 43.02 65.21
C THR A 48 13.09 43.74 64.32
N LYS A 49 12.64 44.93 64.71
CA LYS A 49 11.75 45.76 63.86
C LYS A 49 12.43 46.18 62.55
N PHE A 50 13.70 46.54 62.58
CA PHE A 50 14.46 46.87 61.37
C PHE A 50 14.64 45.65 60.47
N GLU A 51 14.98 44.49 61.04
CA GLU A 51 15.09 43.23 60.29
C GLU A 51 13.77 42.82 59.63
N LEU A 52 12.64 43.01 60.32
CA LEU A 52 11.30 42.77 59.76
C LEU A 52 10.96 43.71 58.60
N LEU A 53 11.33 45.00 58.68
CA LEU A 53 11.12 45.95 57.59
C LEU A 53 11.95 45.57 56.35
N VAL A 54 13.20 45.18 56.54
CA VAL A 54 14.07 44.69 55.45
C VAL A 54 13.52 43.40 54.85
N ALA A 55 12.97 42.51 55.67
CA ALA A 55 12.30 41.30 55.18
C ALA A 55 11.04 41.63 54.37
N GLN A 56 10.23 42.60 54.82
CA GLN A 56 9.01 43.03 54.14
C GLN A 56 9.31 43.67 52.76
N GLU A 57 10.38 44.45 52.65
CA GLU A 57 10.85 45.00 51.37
C GLU A 57 11.27 43.89 50.38
N LYS A 58 11.96 42.86 50.87
CA LYS A 58 12.33 41.68 50.06
C LYS A 58 11.12 40.88 49.58
N VAL A 59 10.09 40.74 50.42
CA VAL A 59 8.83 40.08 50.04
C VAL A 59 8.14 40.87 48.93
N GLY A 60 8.06 42.20 49.04
CA GLY A 60 7.48 43.04 47.97
C GLY A 60 8.24 42.96 46.64
N ALA A 61 9.57 42.85 46.67
CA ALA A 61 10.38 42.65 45.46
C ALA A 61 10.10 41.28 44.80
N LEU A 62 9.91 40.23 45.61
CA LEU A 62 9.54 38.89 45.11
C LEU A 62 8.13 38.87 44.51
N GLU A 63 7.15 39.53 45.12
CA GLU A 63 5.79 39.66 44.55
C GLU A 63 5.81 40.38 43.19
N GLY A 64 6.64 41.41 43.05
CA GLY A 64 6.84 42.10 41.77
C GLY A 64 7.42 41.19 40.69
N LEU A 65 8.37 40.32 41.06
CA LEU A 65 8.97 39.35 40.13
C LEU A 65 7.95 38.29 39.69
N VAL A 66 7.18 37.75 40.64
CA VAL A 66 6.10 36.78 40.37
C VAL A 66 5.05 37.40 39.44
N ALA A 67 4.67 38.66 39.65
CA ALA A 67 3.72 39.35 38.77
C ALA A 67 4.24 39.59 37.34
N ILE A 68 5.56 39.69 37.15
CA ILE A 68 6.18 39.77 35.82
C ILE A 68 6.16 38.39 35.15
N GLU A 69 6.53 37.35 35.89
CA GLU A 69 6.52 35.96 35.39
C GLU A 69 5.11 35.49 35.02
N CYS A 70 4.10 35.76 35.86
CA CYS A 70 2.71 35.45 35.56
C CYS A 70 2.22 36.13 34.26
N ARG A 71 2.64 37.38 34.02
CA ARG A 71 2.32 38.10 32.76
C ARG A 71 3.02 37.47 31.57
N ALA A 72 4.29 37.08 31.70
CA ALA A 72 5.03 36.40 30.65
C ALA A 72 4.40 35.04 30.29
N ILE A 73 3.99 34.27 31.30
CA ILE A 73 3.25 33.01 31.14
C ILE A 73 1.92 33.24 30.41
N GLY A 74 1.17 34.28 30.78
CA GLY A 74 -0.07 34.65 30.08
C GLY A 74 0.13 34.94 28.59
N VAL A 75 1.21 35.62 28.22
CA VAL A 75 1.57 35.87 26.80
C VAL A 75 1.93 34.57 26.07
N LEU A 76 2.62 33.64 26.74
CA LEU A 76 2.93 32.32 26.17
C LEU A 76 1.66 31.49 25.93
N PHE A 77 0.71 31.47 26.87
CA PHE A 77 -0.58 30.80 26.68
C PHE A 77 -1.36 31.37 25.49
N GLN A 78 -1.38 32.68 25.31
CA GLN A 78 -2.02 33.29 24.14
C GLN A 78 -1.33 32.90 22.82
N LYS A 79 0.00 32.76 22.82
CA LYS A 79 0.74 32.27 21.64
C LYS A 79 0.45 30.80 21.35
N MET A 80 0.39 29.96 22.39
CA MET A 80 0.04 28.54 22.26
C MET A 80 -1.37 28.37 21.69
N ALA A 81 -2.36 29.11 22.19
CA ALA A 81 -3.72 29.06 21.68
C ALA A 81 -3.84 29.52 20.21
N LYS A 82 -2.98 30.45 19.76
CA LYS A 82 -2.90 30.84 18.34
C LYS A 82 -2.26 29.75 17.48
N LEU A 83 -1.25 29.05 18.00
CA LEU A 83 -0.59 27.94 17.32
C LEU A 83 -1.52 26.73 17.19
N GLU A 84 -2.29 26.40 18.23
CA GLU A 84 -3.30 25.32 18.19
C GLU A 84 -4.33 25.56 17.09
N LYS A 85 -4.91 26.77 17.01
CA LYS A 85 -5.85 27.14 15.93
C LYS A 85 -5.22 27.08 14.55
N ALA A 86 -3.95 27.46 14.41
CA ALA A 86 -3.25 27.35 13.13
C ALA A 86 -3.06 25.88 12.72
N LEU A 87 -2.79 24.99 13.68
CA LEU A 87 -2.66 23.56 13.45
C LEU A 87 -3.98 22.90 13.01
N GLU A 88 -5.11 23.30 13.62
CA GLU A 88 -6.45 22.82 13.24
C GLU A 88 -6.82 23.19 11.79
N LEU A 89 -6.48 24.40 11.35
CA LEU A 89 -6.70 24.85 9.97
C LEU A 89 -5.92 24.00 8.95
N ASP A 90 -4.72 23.58 9.29
CA ASP A 90 -3.92 22.70 8.44
C ASP A 90 -4.53 21.28 8.35
N GLU A 91 -5.16 20.77 9.40
CA GLU A 91 -5.86 19.47 9.37
C GLU A 91 -7.08 19.50 8.44
N GLU A 92 -7.87 20.58 8.45
CA GLU A 92 -8.98 20.77 7.51
C GLU A 92 -8.49 20.82 6.06
N ALA A 93 -7.40 21.54 5.81
CA ALA A 93 -6.77 21.61 4.48
C ALA A 93 -6.30 20.22 4.03
N VAL A 94 -5.68 19.44 4.92
CA VAL A 94 -5.26 18.05 4.65
C VAL A 94 -6.46 17.16 4.35
N LYS A 95 -7.57 17.30 5.09
CA LYS A 95 -8.82 16.58 4.84
C LYS A 95 -9.40 16.91 3.47
N ALA A 96 -9.47 18.20 3.12
CA ALA A 96 -9.96 18.66 1.82
C ALA A 96 -9.10 18.14 0.65
N ILE A 97 -7.77 18.08 0.82
CA ILE A 97 -6.86 17.48 -0.18
C ILE A 97 -7.15 15.98 -0.33
N LYS A 98 -7.37 15.28 0.78
CA LYS A 98 -7.67 13.84 0.78
C LYS A 98 -8.96 13.53 0.03
N ASP A 99 -10.01 14.32 0.27
CA ASP A 99 -11.31 14.16 -0.38
C ASP A 99 -11.22 14.43 -1.89
N LYS A 100 -10.49 15.48 -2.31
CA LYS A 100 -10.19 15.73 -3.72
C LYS A 100 -9.43 14.56 -4.36
N LEU A 101 -8.48 13.97 -3.64
CA LEU A 101 -7.72 12.81 -4.13
C LEU A 101 -8.61 11.58 -4.31
N GLN A 102 -9.55 11.34 -3.40
CA GLN A 102 -10.53 10.26 -3.52
C GLN A 102 -11.45 10.47 -4.73
N PHE A 103 -11.93 11.70 -4.95
CA PHE A 103 -12.74 12.04 -6.11
C PHE A 103 -11.99 11.78 -7.43
N ILE A 104 -10.74 12.19 -7.53
CA ILE A 104 -9.90 11.96 -8.71
C ILE A 104 -9.71 10.45 -8.96
N LYS A 105 -9.43 9.67 -7.90
CA LYS A 105 -9.30 8.21 -8.01
C LYS A 105 -10.59 7.57 -8.54
N ALA A 106 -11.74 7.97 -8.01
CA ALA A 106 -13.04 7.47 -8.47
C ALA A 106 -13.28 7.78 -9.96
N LYS A 107 -12.99 9.01 -10.39
CA LYS A 107 -13.12 9.42 -11.81
C LYS A 107 -12.20 8.64 -12.74
N VAL A 108 -10.99 8.30 -12.29
CA VAL A 108 -10.05 7.49 -13.07
C VAL A 108 -10.56 6.05 -13.20
N GLU A 109 -11.04 5.44 -12.12
CA GLU A 109 -11.60 4.09 -12.16
C GLU A 109 -12.89 4.03 -13.01
N GLU A 110 -13.76 5.04 -12.94
CA GLU A 110 -14.93 5.18 -13.82
C GLU A 110 -14.52 5.17 -15.30
N LYS A 111 -13.53 5.99 -15.68
CA LYS A 111 -13.02 6.04 -17.06
C LYS A 111 -12.40 4.72 -17.51
N LYS A 112 -11.65 4.04 -16.62
CA LYS A 112 -11.07 2.71 -16.91
C LYS A 112 -12.17 1.69 -17.17
N MET A 113 -13.19 1.63 -16.30
CA MET A 113 -14.29 0.68 -16.45
C MET A 113 -15.09 0.95 -17.73
N LYS A 114 -15.31 2.23 -18.07
CA LYS A 114 -15.97 2.60 -19.32
C LYS A 114 -15.17 2.19 -20.55
N ALA A 115 -13.85 2.41 -20.57
CA ALA A 115 -12.98 2.00 -21.67
C ALA A 115 -12.94 0.46 -21.82
N ILE A 116 -12.91 -0.28 -20.72
CA ILE A 116 -12.97 -1.75 -20.75
C ILE A 116 -14.32 -2.23 -21.31
N ALA A 117 -15.43 -1.61 -20.91
CA ALA A 117 -16.75 -1.96 -21.41
C ALA A 117 -16.86 -1.69 -22.92
N GLU A 118 -16.38 -0.53 -23.38
CA GLU A 118 -16.36 -0.15 -24.79
C GLU A 118 -15.49 -1.12 -25.63
N ALA A 119 -14.30 -1.47 -25.14
CA ALA A 119 -13.44 -2.46 -25.81
C ALA A 119 -14.08 -3.85 -25.89
N LYS A 120 -14.82 -4.27 -24.85
CA LYS A 120 -15.56 -5.54 -24.87
C LYS A 120 -16.69 -5.52 -25.89
N LEU A 121 -17.44 -4.42 -25.98
CA LEU A 121 -18.52 -4.28 -26.95
C LEU A 121 -17.98 -4.38 -28.39
N ARG A 122 -16.89 -3.66 -28.67
CA ARG A 122 -16.21 -3.68 -29.98
C ARG A 122 -15.72 -5.09 -30.35
N GLY A 123 -15.11 -5.80 -29.39
CA GLY A 123 -14.66 -7.18 -29.62
C GLY A 123 -15.81 -8.16 -29.90
N MET A 124 -16.98 -7.97 -29.28
CA MET A 124 -18.17 -8.77 -29.57
C MET A 124 -18.74 -8.48 -30.95
N GLU A 125 -18.73 -7.21 -31.39
CA GLU A 125 -19.15 -6.82 -32.74
C GLU A 125 -18.21 -7.38 -33.81
N GLU A 126 -16.89 -7.34 -33.59
CA GLU A 126 -15.91 -7.96 -34.48
C GLU A 126 -16.09 -9.49 -34.57
N PHE A 127 -16.42 -10.13 -33.45
CA PHE A 127 -16.73 -11.56 -33.44
C PHE A 127 -18.00 -11.88 -34.23
N LYS A 128 -19.06 -11.09 -34.06
CA LYS A 128 -20.30 -11.23 -34.85
C LYS A 128 -20.06 -11.04 -36.34
N ALA A 129 -19.30 -10.01 -36.73
CA ALA A 129 -18.94 -9.78 -38.13
C ALA A 129 -18.13 -10.95 -38.73
N SER A 130 -17.22 -11.55 -37.95
CA SER A 130 -16.48 -12.74 -38.36
C SER A 130 -17.38 -13.99 -38.48
N GLU A 131 -18.40 -14.11 -37.63
CA GLU A 131 -19.37 -15.19 -37.68
C GLU A 131 -20.31 -15.07 -38.88
N GLU A 132 -20.77 -13.86 -39.19
CA GLU A 132 -21.53 -13.57 -40.41
C GLU A 132 -20.73 -13.90 -41.67
N PHE A 133 -19.46 -13.49 -41.72
CA PHE A 133 -18.55 -13.83 -42.82
C PHE A 133 -18.36 -15.36 -42.98
N ARG A 134 -18.22 -16.10 -41.88
CA ARG A 134 -18.15 -17.58 -41.93
C ARG A 134 -19.46 -18.20 -42.41
N ASN A 135 -20.59 -17.69 -41.94
CA ASN A 135 -21.92 -18.17 -42.35
C ASN A 135 -22.20 -17.89 -43.83
N GLU A 136 -21.69 -16.80 -44.37
CA GLU A 136 -21.77 -16.48 -45.81
C GLU A 136 -20.91 -17.44 -46.65
N ILE A 137 -19.67 -17.71 -46.22
CA ILE A 137 -18.82 -18.75 -46.84
C ILE A 137 -19.51 -20.12 -46.79
N CYS A 138 -20.10 -20.49 -45.65
CA CYS A 138 -20.82 -21.76 -45.50
C CYS A 138 -22.07 -21.84 -46.38
N ARG A 139 -22.84 -20.74 -46.54
CA ARG A 139 -24.00 -20.72 -47.45
C ARG A 139 -23.59 -20.92 -48.90
N GLY A 140 -22.53 -20.25 -49.35
CA GLY A 140 -21.99 -20.44 -50.70
C GLY A 140 -21.49 -21.87 -50.95
N PHE A 141 -20.89 -22.50 -49.93
CA PHE A 141 -20.26 -23.82 -50.06
C PHE A 141 -21.20 -25.02 -49.82
N LEU A 142 -22.21 -24.89 -48.97
CA LEU A 142 -23.20 -25.96 -48.73
C LEU A 142 -24.38 -25.88 -49.71
N GLY A 143 -24.70 -24.69 -50.23
CA GLY A 143 -25.75 -24.51 -51.24
C GLY A 143 -25.47 -25.30 -52.52
N GLY A 144 -24.22 -25.31 -52.99
CA GLY A 144 -23.79 -26.06 -54.17
C GLY A 144 -24.03 -27.57 -54.06
N LEU A 145 -23.75 -28.17 -52.90
CA LEU A 145 -23.94 -29.61 -52.67
C LEU A 145 -25.42 -30.02 -52.75
N ARG A 146 -26.31 -29.16 -52.23
CA ARG A 146 -27.74 -29.41 -52.23
C ARG A 146 -28.34 -29.34 -53.65
N MET A 147 -27.85 -28.43 -54.50
CA MET A 147 -28.28 -28.31 -55.90
C MET A 147 -27.87 -29.55 -56.72
N ILE A 148 -26.66 -30.08 -56.49
CA ILE A 148 -26.17 -31.28 -57.18
C ILE A 148 -27.02 -32.51 -56.84
N LEU A 149 -27.36 -32.71 -55.56
CA LEU A 149 -28.21 -33.83 -55.16
C LEU A 149 -29.61 -33.74 -55.77
N ALA A 150 -30.20 -32.54 -55.81
CA ALA A 150 -31.49 -32.32 -56.44
C ALA A 150 -31.45 -32.60 -57.96
N ALA A 151 -30.42 -32.11 -58.64
CA ALA A 151 -30.22 -32.35 -60.07
C ALA A 151 -30.11 -33.85 -60.40
N ILE A 152 -29.32 -34.61 -59.64
CA ILE A 152 -29.17 -36.06 -59.86
C ILE A 152 -30.50 -36.79 -59.60
N THR A 153 -31.28 -36.35 -58.61
CA THR A 153 -32.61 -36.96 -58.36
C THR A 153 -33.65 -36.61 -59.41
N GLU A 154 -33.55 -35.47 -60.08
CA GLU A 154 -34.49 -35.05 -61.13
C GLU A 154 -34.14 -35.65 -62.50
N LEU A 155 -32.84 -35.80 -62.79
CA LEU A 155 -32.36 -36.43 -64.02
C LEU A 155 -32.59 -37.95 -64.01
N ASP A 156 -32.49 -38.61 -62.84
CA ASP A 156 -32.77 -40.05 -62.59
C ASP A 156 -32.37 -41.01 -63.73
N GLU A 157 -31.19 -40.78 -64.30
CA GLU A 157 -30.68 -41.57 -65.42
C GLU A 157 -30.18 -42.93 -64.91
N LYS A 158 -30.55 -44.02 -65.59
CA LYS A 158 -30.20 -45.41 -65.18
C LYS A 158 -28.69 -45.66 -65.05
N SER A 159 -27.86 -44.91 -65.78
CA SER A 159 -26.39 -44.96 -65.74
C SER A 159 -25.75 -43.88 -64.86
N GLY A 160 -26.54 -43.06 -64.18
CA GLY A 160 -26.09 -41.83 -63.52
C GLY A 160 -25.97 -40.65 -64.46
N SER A 161 -25.81 -39.46 -63.88
CA SER A 161 -25.76 -38.21 -64.62
C SER A 161 -24.32 -37.77 -64.91
N SER A 162 -24.06 -37.35 -66.14
CA SER A 162 -22.75 -36.81 -66.53
C SER A 162 -22.51 -35.41 -65.93
N LYS A 163 -21.24 -35.00 -65.78
CA LYS A 163 -20.88 -33.67 -65.26
C LYS A 163 -21.55 -32.54 -66.07
N SER A 164 -21.60 -32.66 -67.39
CA SER A 164 -22.23 -31.70 -68.29
C SER A 164 -23.74 -31.64 -68.11
N ALA A 165 -24.41 -32.80 -68.02
CA ALA A 165 -25.86 -32.86 -67.78
C ALA A 165 -26.26 -32.22 -66.44
N ILE A 166 -25.46 -32.45 -65.39
CA ILE A 166 -25.67 -31.81 -64.09
C ILE A 166 -25.46 -30.29 -64.18
N SER A 167 -24.44 -29.81 -64.92
CA SER A 167 -24.19 -28.37 -65.09
C SER A 167 -25.36 -27.69 -65.82
N GLU A 168 -25.80 -28.27 -66.93
CA GLU A 168 -26.91 -27.74 -67.75
C GLU A 168 -28.22 -27.71 -66.95
N HIS A 169 -28.51 -28.75 -66.17
CA HIS A 169 -29.69 -28.79 -65.32
C HIS A 169 -29.69 -27.72 -64.23
N ILE A 170 -28.55 -27.50 -63.56
CA ILE A 170 -28.43 -26.47 -62.52
C ILE A 170 -28.51 -25.07 -63.14
N GLU A 171 -27.93 -24.86 -64.32
CA GLU A 171 -28.02 -23.60 -65.06
C GLU A 171 -29.46 -23.32 -65.53
N ALA A 172 -30.19 -24.35 -65.98
CA ALA A 172 -31.60 -24.23 -66.36
C ALA A 172 -32.52 -23.98 -65.15
N ALA A 173 -32.27 -24.63 -64.00
CA ALA A 173 -33.10 -24.53 -62.80
C ALA A 173 -32.82 -23.27 -61.97
N HIS A 174 -31.58 -22.74 -61.99
CA HIS A 174 -31.12 -21.71 -61.05
C HIS A 174 -30.34 -20.57 -61.71
N GLY A 175 -30.41 -20.40 -63.03
CA GLY A 175 -29.56 -19.54 -63.86
C GLY A 175 -29.32 -18.09 -63.39
N GLU A 176 -30.23 -17.46 -62.63
CA GLU A 176 -30.03 -16.10 -62.09
C GLU A 176 -29.22 -16.05 -60.78
N HIS A 177 -29.18 -17.13 -60.00
CA HIS A 177 -28.55 -17.18 -58.68
C HIS A 177 -27.21 -17.94 -58.65
N LEU A 178 -26.69 -18.31 -59.82
CA LEU A 178 -25.44 -19.04 -59.92
C LEU A 178 -24.22 -18.10 -59.89
N PRO A 179 -23.15 -18.46 -59.16
CA PRO A 179 -21.91 -17.71 -59.22
C PRO A 179 -21.29 -17.82 -60.63
N PRO A 180 -20.58 -16.79 -61.12
CA PRO A 180 -19.95 -16.79 -62.44
C PRO A 180 -18.93 -17.91 -62.68
N SER A 181 -18.50 -18.61 -61.63
CA SER A 181 -17.56 -19.74 -61.67
C SER A 181 -18.22 -21.06 -61.25
N HIS A 182 -19.50 -21.24 -61.56
CA HIS A 182 -20.25 -22.43 -61.20
C HIS A 182 -19.61 -23.73 -61.73
N GLU A 183 -19.12 -23.77 -62.97
CA GLU A 183 -18.58 -25.00 -63.57
C GLU A 183 -17.33 -25.54 -62.85
N SER A 184 -16.46 -24.66 -62.35
CA SER A 184 -15.26 -25.03 -61.60
C SER A 184 -15.60 -25.43 -60.16
N LEU A 185 -16.57 -24.74 -59.54
CA LEU A 185 -17.11 -25.10 -58.23
C LEU A 185 -17.79 -26.47 -58.28
N LEU A 186 -18.59 -26.75 -59.30
CA LEU A 186 -19.28 -28.02 -59.52
C LEU A 186 -18.29 -29.19 -59.51
N ALA A 187 -17.17 -29.07 -60.23
CA ALA A 187 -16.12 -30.10 -60.25
C ALA A 187 -15.54 -30.37 -58.84
N ALA A 188 -15.27 -29.33 -58.07
CA ALA A 188 -14.76 -29.45 -56.70
C ALA A 188 -15.79 -30.09 -55.76
N HIS A 189 -17.08 -29.75 -55.92
CA HIS A 189 -18.17 -30.30 -55.11
C HIS A 189 -18.39 -31.79 -55.42
N LEU A 190 -18.42 -32.17 -56.69
CA LEU A 190 -18.53 -33.58 -57.11
C LEU A 190 -17.36 -34.44 -56.60
N THR A 191 -16.13 -33.90 -56.64
CA THR A 191 -14.95 -34.57 -56.06
C THR A 191 -15.11 -34.77 -54.55
N ARG A 192 -15.59 -33.74 -53.85
CA ARG A 192 -15.79 -33.82 -52.40
C ARG A 192 -16.91 -34.80 -52.01
N MET A 193 -18.00 -34.84 -52.77
CA MET A 193 -19.12 -35.76 -52.51
C MET A 193 -18.77 -37.22 -52.80
N THR A 194 -17.93 -37.46 -53.81
CA THR A 194 -17.39 -38.81 -54.07
C THR A 194 -16.40 -39.24 -52.99
N GLU A 195 -15.57 -38.33 -52.47
CA GLU A 195 -14.70 -38.61 -51.32
C GLU A 195 -15.48 -38.84 -50.01
N ALA A 196 -16.58 -38.11 -49.81
CA ALA A 196 -17.48 -38.30 -48.67
C ALA A 196 -18.29 -39.60 -48.75
N GLY A 197 -18.34 -40.23 -49.93
CA GLY A 197 -19.14 -41.43 -50.18
C GLY A 197 -20.63 -41.15 -50.35
N GLU A 198 -21.02 -39.90 -50.63
CA GLU A 198 -22.41 -39.52 -50.94
C GLU A 198 -22.75 -39.79 -52.41
N LEU A 199 -21.74 -39.73 -53.29
CA LEU A 199 -21.84 -40.08 -54.71
C LEU A 199 -20.84 -41.17 -55.06
N VAL A 200 -21.20 -42.00 -56.03
CA VAL A 200 -20.30 -42.97 -56.65
C VAL A 200 -20.03 -42.51 -58.09
N PHE A 201 -18.76 -42.54 -58.48
CA PHE A 201 -18.34 -42.22 -59.85
C PHE A 201 -18.15 -43.50 -60.64
N VAL A 202 -19.00 -43.73 -61.65
CA VAL A 202 -19.01 -44.94 -62.50
C VAL A 202 -19.02 -44.48 -63.96
N ASP A 203 -18.06 -44.93 -64.75
CA ASP A 203 -18.00 -44.68 -66.21
C ASP A 203 -18.30 -43.23 -66.63
N ASN A 204 -17.62 -42.27 -65.97
CA ASN A 204 -17.77 -40.82 -66.16
C ASN A 204 -19.10 -40.19 -65.72
N CYS A 205 -19.96 -40.97 -65.07
CA CYS A 205 -21.24 -40.53 -64.55
C CYS A 205 -21.23 -40.55 -63.01
N TYR A 206 -22.02 -39.65 -62.42
CA TYR A 206 -22.20 -39.55 -60.98
C TYR A 206 -23.56 -40.13 -60.60
N VAL A 207 -23.53 -41.10 -59.68
CA VAL A 207 -24.72 -41.78 -59.16
C VAL A 207 -24.81 -41.53 -57.66
N ARG A 208 -26.01 -41.40 -57.12
CA ARG A 208 -26.22 -41.31 -55.67
C ARG A 208 -25.80 -42.62 -54.99
N ALA A 209 -24.98 -42.53 -53.95
CA ALA A 209 -24.61 -43.70 -53.17
C ALA A 209 -25.83 -44.20 -52.37
N GLY A 210 -26.31 -45.40 -52.69
CA GLY A 210 -27.33 -46.10 -51.90
C GLY A 210 -26.74 -46.73 -50.62
N PRO A 211 -27.58 -47.24 -49.70
CA PRO A 211 -27.12 -47.90 -48.47
C PRO A 211 -26.24 -49.15 -48.71
N ASP A 212 -26.27 -49.72 -49.92
CA ASP A 212 -25.45 -50.86 -50.35
C ASP A 212 -24.20 -50.47 -51.16
N ALA A 213 -23.88 -49.17 -51.26
CA ALA A 213 -22.73 -48.72 -52.03
C ALA A 213 -21.40 -49.18 -51.37
N PRO A 214 -20.40 -49.64 -52.15
CA PRO A 214 -19.09 -49.98 -51.62
C PRO A 214 -18.49 -48.77 -50.89
N PRO A 215 -17.94 -48.94 -49.68
CA PRO A 215 -17.34 -47.83 -48.95
C PRO A 215 -16.25 -47.18 -49.82
N PRO A 216 -16.17 -45.84 -49.86
CA PRO A 216 -15.23 -45.15 -50.71
C PRO A 216 -13.81 -45.67 -50.43
N PRO A 217 -12.99 -45.92 -51.47
CA PRO A 217 -11.65 -46.45 -51.29
C PRO A 217 -10.88 -45.47 -50.41
N LYS A 218 -10.57 -45.91 -49.17
CA LYS A 218 -9.75 -45.14 -48.23
C LYS A 218 -8.40 -44.91 -48.90
N ARG A 219 -8.21 -43.74 -49.51
CA ARG A 219 -6.90 -43.30 -49.99
C ARG A 219 -6.01 -43.26 -48.76
N GLY A 220 -5.15 -44.27 -48.64
CA GLY A 220 -4.20 -44.38 -47.54
C GLY A 220 -3.41 -43.08 -47.47
N ARG A 221 -3.27 -42.51 -46.26
CA ARG A 221 -2.43 -41.34 -46.04
C ARG A 221 -1.12 -41.59 -46.79
N GLY A 222 -0.83 -40.76 -47.79
CA GLY A 222 0.18 -40.99 -48.84
C GLY A 222 1.64 -41.05 -48.38
N ARG A 223 1.89 -41.42 -47.12
CA ARG A 223 3.18 -41.87 -46.62
C ARG A 223 2.95 -43.02 -45.64
N PRO A 224 3.54 -44.21 -45.88
CA PRO A 224 3.64 -45.21 -44.83
C PRO A 224 4.32 -44.57 -43.61
N PRO A 225 3.81 -44.79 -42.38
CA PRO A 225 4.45 -44.27 -41.18
C PRO A 225 5.87 -44.82 -41.13
N LYS A 226 6.84 -43.91 -41.21
CA LYS A 226 8.27 -44.23 -41.22
C LYS A 226 8.58 -45.09 -39.99
N PRO A 227 9.16 -46.29 -40.13
CA PRO A 227 9.47 -47.14 -38.99
C PRO A 227 10.40 -46.39 -38.05
N LYS A 228 10.00 -46.30 -36.77
CA LYS A 228 10.81 -45.70 -35.71
C LYS A 228 11.94 -46.68 -35.41
N LEU A 229 13.13 -46.42 -35.96
CA LEU A 229 14.35 -47.10 -35.51
C LEU A 229 14.55 -46.76 -34.04
N SER A 230 14.61 -47.79 -33.18
CA SER A 230 14.98 -47.67 -31.78
C SER A 230 16.41 -47.16 -31.68
N LEU A 231 16.57 -45.87 -31.39
CA LEU A 231 17.88 -45.29 -31.08
C LEU A 231 18.28 -45.76 -29.68
N SER A 232 19.27 -46.66 -29.63
CA SER A 232 20.08 -46.91 -28.44
C SER A 232 20.78 -45.60 -28.02
N PRO A 233 20.92 -45.28 -26.72
CA PRO A 233 21.23 -43.92 -26.27
C PRO A 233 22.69 -43.47 -26.46
N ASP A 234 23.57 -44.28 -27.06
CA ASP A 234 25.03 -44.03 -27.09
C ASP A 234 25.67 -44.13 -28.48
N GLY A 235 25.07 -43.47 -29.49
CA GLY A 235 25.65 -43.34 -30.83
C GLY A 235 26.16 -41.91 -31.13
N PRO A 236 27.34 -41.74 -31.79
CA PRO A 236 27.87 -40.42 -32.13
C PRO A 236 26.90 -39.65 -33.04
N ARG A 237 26.54 -38.42 -32.64
CA ARG A 237 25.69 -37.52 -33.44
C ARG A 237 26.43 -37.17 -34.75
N ARG A 238 25.88 -37.59 -35.89
CA ARG A 238 26.40 -37.23 -37.22
C ARG A 238 26.52 -35.70 -37.34
N PRO A 239 27.68 -35.14 -37.71
CA PRO A 239 27.84 -33.70 -37.87
C PRO A 239 26.93 -33.19 -39.00
N ARG A 240 26.31 -32.03 -38.80
CA ARG A 240 25.53 -31.34 -39.83
C ARG A 240 26.46 -31.10 -41.02
N GLY A 241 26.06 -31.58 -42.20
CA GLY A 241 26.85 -31.58 -43.44
C GLY A 241 27.13 -30.21 -44.05
N ARG A 242 27.54 -29.23 -43.24
CA ARG A 242 28.05 -27.94 -43.71
C ARG A 242 29.38 -27.67 -43.00
N PRO A 243 30.50 -27.58 -43.74
CA PRO A 243 31.78 -27.15 -43.18
C PRO A 243 31.62 -25.79 -42.49
N PRO A 244 32.10 -25.62 -41.25
CA PRO A 244 32.15 -24.30 -40.63
C PRO A 244 33.10 -23.40 -41.45
N LYS A 245 32.65 -22.18 -41.75
CA LYS A 245 33.41 -21.18 -42.51
C LYS A 245 34.74 -20.85 -41.80
N PRO A 246 35.87 -20.74 -42.51
CA PRO A 246 37.15 -20.33 -41.92
C PRO A 246 37.03 -18.91 -41.37
N ARG A 247 37.69 -18.69 -40.23
CA ARG A 247 37.67 -17.44 -39.46
C ARG A 247 38.99 -16.71 -39.73
N ASP A 248 38.94 -15.59 -40.45
CA ASP A 248 40.14 -14.77 -40.73
C ASP A 248 40.74 -14.22 -39.43
N PRO A 249 42.06 -14.35 -39.20
CA PRO A 249 42.71 -13.96 -37.94
C PRO A 249 42.91 -12.43 -37.78
N THR A 250 42.51 -11.62 -38.76
CA THR A 250 42.62 -10.15 -38.73
C THR A 250 41.27 -9.42 -38.71
N ALA A 251 40.15 -10.14 -38.56
CA ALA A 251 38.85 -9.52 -38.37
C ALA A 251 38.69 -9.03 -36.92
N PRO A 252 38.23 -7.78 -36.67
CA PRO A 252 38.01 -7.30 -35.31
C PRO A 252 37.03 -8.22 -34.59
N VAL A 253 37.39 -8.61 -33.36
CA VAL A 253 36.61 -9.51 -32.50
C VAL A 253 35.16 -9.05 -32.48
N LYS A 254 34.28 -9.76 -33.19
CA LYS A 254 32.84 -9.56 -33.08
C LYS A 254 32.44 -10.01 -31.68
N VAL A 255 32.43 -9.04 -30.76
CA VAL A 255 31.79 -9.13 -29.45
C VAL A 255 30.42 -9.72 -29.67
N ALA A 256 30.15 -10.85 -29.03
CA ALA A 256 28.81 -11.43 -28.98
C ALA A 256 27.86 -10.33 -28.49
N ARG A 257 26.97 -9.85 -29.36
CA ARG A 257 25.96 -8.85 -28.99
C ARG A 257 25.20 -9.39 -27.77
N PRO A 258 25.29 -8.74 -26.60
CA PRO A 258 24.54 -9.18 -25.43
C PRO A 258 23.06 -9.04 -25.75
N ARG A 259 22.29 -10.13 -25.59
CA ARG A 259 20.83 -10.06 -25.61
C ARG A 259 20.41 -8.96 -24.64
N GLY A 260 19.56 -8.05 -25.09
CA GLY A 260 19.22 -6.76 -24.46
C GLY A 260 18.65 -6.83 -23.04
N ARG A 261 19.46 -7.28 -22.08
CA ARG A 261 19.25 -7.10 -20.64
C ARG A 261 20.59 -6.82 -19.98
N PRO A 262 20.76 -5.65 -19.35
CA PRO A 262 21.98 -5.35 -18.62
C PRO A 262 22.15 -6.32 -17.42
N PRO A 263 23.35 -6.85 -17.17
CA PRO A 263 23.64 -7.65 -15.99
C PRO A 263 23.50 -6.78 -14.73
N LYS A 264 22.75 -7.30 -13.75
CA LYS A 264 22.44 -6.62 -12.50
C LYS A 264 23.72 -6.54 -11.65
N LYS A 265 24.30 -5.34 -11.51
CA LYS A 265 25.39 -5.09 -10.55
C LYS A 265 24.86 -5.26 -9.12
N PRO A 266 25.64 -5.83 -8.18
CA PRO A 266 25.32 -5.73 -6.76
C PRO A 266 25.54 -4.27 -6.33
N ARG A 267 24.46 -3.56 -5.99
CA ARG A 267 24.53 -2.20 -5.47
C ARG A 267 24.68 -2.26 -3.96
N ALA A 268 25.81 -1.75 -3.48
CA ALA A 268 26.01 -1.32 -2.10
C ALA A 268 24.96 -0.27 -1.70
N ALA A 269 24.62 -0.25 -0.42
CA ALA A 269 23.60 0.55 0.24
C ALA A 269 23.51 2.01 -0.29
N ALA A 270 22.30 2.40 -0.72
CA ALA A 270 21.73 3.74 -0.51
C ALA A 270 20.36 3.89 -1.21
N ALA A 271 19.38 4.34 -0.42
CA ALA A 271 18.19 5.14 -0.74
C ALA A 271 17.14 4.64 -1.76
N ALA A 272 16.01 4.22 -1.17
CA ALA A 272 14.59 4.50 -1.47
C ALA A 272 13.97 4.44 -2.89
N THR A 273 12.74 3.88 -2.88
CA THR A 273 11.58 4.00 -3.79
C THR A 273 11.27 2.88 -4.81
N ALA A 274 9.95 2.61 -4.90
CA ALA A 274 9.15 1.82 -5.87
C ALA A 274 8.84 0.32 -5.60
N ASP A 275 7.57 0.12 -5.19
CA ASP A 275 6.55 -0.88 -5.60
C ASP A 275 6.73 -2.40 -5.44
N GLY A 276 5.75 -2.97 -4.72
CA GLY A 276 5.30 -4.37 -4.78
C GLY A 276 5.22 -5.07 -3.42
N PRO A 277 4.06 -5.60 -2.99
CA PRO A 277 3.98 -6.34 -1.73
C PRO A 277 4.68 -7.69 -1.90
N LYS A 278 5.89 -7.82 -1.37
CA LYS A 278 6.50 -9.13 -1.16
C LYS A 278 5.66 -9.87 -0.14
N ARG A 279 4.93 -10.90 -0.58
CA ARG A 279 4.23 -11.85 0.31
C ARG A 279 5.18 -12.28 1.44
N PRO A 280 4.88 -11.97 2.71
CA PRO A 280 5.72 -12.44 3.80
C PRO A 280 5.61 -13.96 3.86
N ARG A 281 6.76 -14.64 3.80
CA ARG A 281 6.80 -16.08 4.04
C ARG A 281 6.39 -16.34 5.48
N GLY A 282 5.15 -16.79 5.67
CA GLY A 282 4.69 -17.79 6.64
C GLY A 282 5.09 -17.68 8.12
N ARG A 283 5.74 -16.60 8.58
CA ARG A 283 6.03 -16.38 10.00
C ARG A 283 5.74 -14.92 10.36
N PRO A 284 4.91 -14.67 11.37
CA PRO A 284 4.76 -13.32 11.92
C PRO A 284 6.13 -12.84 12.43
N PRO A 285 6.49 -11.57 12.21
CA PRO A 285 7.72 -11.01 12.74
C PRO A 285 7.68 -11.09 14.28
N LYS A 286 8.80 -11.50 14.88
CA LYS A 286 8.93 -11.54 16.33
C LYS A 286 8.90 -10.10 16.84
N ILE A 287 7.90 -9.79 17.66
CA ILE A 287 7.70 -8.47 18.26
C ILE A 287 8.82 -8.27 19.28
N ASP A 288 9.70 -7.31 19.04
CA ASP A 288 10.71 -6.88 20.01
C ASP A 288 10.05 -5.94 21.04
N TYR A 289 9.48 -6.52 22.11
CA TYR A 289 8.80 -5.79 23.19
C TYR A 289 9.68 -4.76 23.92
N ALA A 290 11.00 -4.81 23.74
CA ALA A 290 11.95 -3.88 24.36
C ALA A 290 11.82 -2.43 23.87
N LYS A 291 11.20 -2.18 22.70
CA LYS A 291 11.02 -0.81 22.17
C LYS A 291 9.67 -0.18 22.53
N ILE A 292 8.68 -1.00 22.90
CA ILE A 292 7.31 -0.55 23.22
C ILE A 292 7.25 -0.09 24.70
N ALA A 293 7.95 -0.79 25.59
CA ALA A 293 7.97 -0.48 27.03
C ALA A 293 8.51 0.93 27.37
N GLY A 294 9.43 1.49 26.57
CA GLY A 294 10.02 2.81 26.86
C GLY A 294 9.05 3.98 26.64
N VAL A 295 8.12 3.85 25.70
CA VAL A 295 7.11 4.89 25.42
C VAL A 295 5.93 4.76 26.39
N ASP A 296 5.55 3.54 26.75
CA ASP A 296 4.47 3.28 27.71
C ASP A 296 4.82 3.76 29.12
N ILE A 297 6.07 3.59 29.57
CA ILE A 297 6.52 4.10 30.88
C ILE A 297 6.48 5.63 30.92
N LEU A 298 6.87 6.31 29.85
CA LEU A 298 6.85 7.78 29.80
C LEU A 298 5.41 8.33 29.83
N ILE A 299 4.49 7.67 29.11
CA ILE A 299 3.06 8.02 29.11
C ILE A 299 2.43 7.74 30.49
N MET A 300 2.78 6.63 31.14
CA MET A 300 2.30 6.33 32.49
C MET A 300 2.81 7.33 33.53
N VAL A 301 4.09 7.73 33.46
CA VAL A 301 4.66 8.74 34.37
C VAL A 301 4.02 10.12 34.12
N PHE A 302 3.78 10.50 32.87
CA PHE A 302 3.14 11.77 32.53
C PHE A 302 1.67 11.83 33.02
N ASN A 303 0.91 10.75 32.85
CA ASN A 303 -0.46 10.66 33.35
C ASN A 303 -0.54 10.65 34.88
N LEU A 304 0.41 9.99 35.56
CA LEU A 304 0.47 9.99 37.02
C LEU A 304 0.82 11.39 37.58
N LEU A 305 1.74 12.11 36.93
CA LEU A 305 2.09 13.49 37.30
C LEU A 305 0.91 14.46 37.11
N MET A 306 0.13 14.29 36.04
CA MET A 306 -1.08 15.08 35.80
C MET A 306 -2.18 14.79 36.83
N ILE A 307 -2.34 13.53 37.26
CA ILE A 307 -3.32 13.16 38.30
C ILE A 307 -2.91 13.75 39.66
N ILE A 308 -1.62 13.70 40.02
CA ILE A 308 -1.11 14.29 41.26
C ILE A 308 -1.28 15.82 41.25
N ALA A 309 -1.04 16.47 40.11
CA ALA A 309 -1.28 17.92 39.96
C ALA A 309 -2.76 18.29 40.05
N PHE A 310 -3.68 17.42 39.63
CA PHE A 310 -5.13 17.68 39.67
C PHE A 310 -5.78 17.41 41.03
N PHE A 311 -5.22 16.49 41.83
CA PHE A 311 -5.77 16.13 43.15
C PHE A 311 -5.02 16.73 44.35
N GLY A 312 -3.89 17.41 44.14
CA GLY A 312 -3.06 17.98 45.20
C GLY A 312 -3.48 19.37 45.72
N GLU A 313 -4.57 19.94 45.21
CA GLU A 313 -4.99 21.33 45.51
C GLU A 313 -6.38 21.47 46.17
N ASN A 314 -6.93 20.39 46.74
CA ASN A 314 -8.12 20.43 47.62
C ASN A 314 -7.80 19.98 49.05
#